data_AF-A0A4Z0BUW4-F1
#
_entry.id   AF-A0A4Z0BUW4-F1
#
_cell.length_a   1.000
_cell.length_b   1.000
_cell.length_c   1.000
_cell.angle_alpha   90.00
_cell.angle_beta   90.00
_cell.angle_gamma   90.00
#
_symmetry.space_group_name_H-M   'P 1'
#
loop_
_entity.id
_entity.type
_entity.pdbx_description
1 polymer ?
#
loop_
_entity_poly.entity_id
_entity_poly.type
_entity_poly.pdbx_seq_one_letter_code
_entity_poly.pdbx_strand_id
1 'polypeptide(L)'
;MPATAPPLTHDPADQLARLGERLRLHRKRQGISATAAAESAGMSRVTLHRIERGEPSVTMGAWVSIATALGLQLDLRDPGASREAPALPDRIRLADYPQLQKLAWQLQGVEDVSPQEALSIYERNWRHVDGNTLTMKEIALVHALATALGGGRLLV
;
A
#
# COMPACT_ATOMS: atom_id res chain seq x y z
N MET A 1 26.68 16.02 -2.50
CA MET A 1 25.62 17.03 -2.71
C MET A 1 24.45 16.33 -3.38
N PRO A 2 23.22 16.38 -2.85
CA PRO A 2 22.07 15.89 -3.61
C PRO A 2 21.97 16.66 -4.93
N ALA A 3 21.50 16.00 -5.99
CA ALA A 3 21.33 16.63 -7.29
C ALA A 3 20.39 17.85 -7.19
N THR A 4 20.66 18.89 -7.97
CA THR A 4 19.79 20.07 -8.07
C THR A 4 18.42 19.60 -8.52
N ALA A 5 17.40 19.81 -7.68
CA ALA A 5 16.03 19.44 -8.01
C ALA A 5 15.59 20.19 -9.29
N PRO A 6 14.86 19.54 -10.21
CA PRO A 6 14.30 20.22 -11.36
C PRO A 6 13.41 21.40 -10.92
N PRO A 7 13.34 22.49 -11.68
CA PRO A 7 12.50 23.62 -11.34
C PRO A 7 11.05 23.17 -11.23
N LEU A 8 10.47 23.34 -10.04
CA LEU A 8 9.08 23.03 -9.80
C LEU A 8 8.23 24.16 -10.40
N THR A 9 7.29 23.82 -11.27
CA THR A 9 6.15 24.69 -11.58
C THR A 9 5.31 24.89 -10.32
N HIS A 10 4.38 25.86 -10.31
CA HIS A 10 3.63 26.22 -9.09
C HIS A 10 2.90 25.04 -8.42
N ASP A 11 2.35 24.10 -9.19
CA ASP A 11 1.56 22.98 -8.66
C ASP A 11 2.39 21.99 -7.80
N PRO A 12 3.55 21.45 -8.25
CA PRO A 12 4.39 20.61 -7.40
C PRO A 12 4.92 21.27 -6.11
N ALA A 13 5.24 22.57 -6.15
CA ALA A 13 5.71 23.30 -4.96
C ALA A 13 4.60 23.40 -3.90
N ASP A 14 3.37 23.69 -4.32
CA ASP A 14 2.21 23.74 -3.44
C ASP A 14 1.85 22.36 -2.87
N GLN A 15 2.09 21.28 -3.63
CA GLN A 15 1.90 19.91 -3.14
C GLN A 15 2.89 19.57 -2.01
N LEU A 16 4.18 19.92 -2.16
CA LEU A 16 5.18 19.71 -1.12
C LEU A 16 4.91 20.56 0.13
N ALA A 17 4.50 21.81 -0.03
CA ALA A 17 4.13 22.67 1.09
C ALA A 17 2.94 22.08 1.87
N ARG A 18 1.91 21.58 1.17
CA ARG A 18 0.76 20.90 1.79
C ARG A 18 1.17 19.61 2.49
N LEU A 19 2.09 18.83 1.92
CA LEU A 19 2.61 17.61 2.55
C LEU A 19 3.38 17.93 3.84
N GLY A 20 4.26 18.93 3.80
CA GLY A 20 5.02 19.40 4.96
C GLY A 20 4.12 19.88 6.10
N GLU A 21 3.10 20.67 5.78
CA GLU A 21 2.14 21.16 6.79
C GLU A 21 1.31 20.00 7.38
N ARG A 22 0.93 19.00 6.59
CA ARG A 22 0.24 17.80 7.11
C ARG A 22 1.08 17.04 8.14
N LEU A 23 2.38 16.87 7.89
CA LEU A 23 3.30 16.26 8.84
C LEU A 23 3.39 17.09 10.13
N ARG A 24 3.57 18.41 9.99
CA ARG A 24 3.65 19.35 11.11
C ARG A 24 2.40 19.33 11.99
N LEU A 25 1.22 19.36 11.37
CA LEU A 25 -0.05 19.30 12.08
C LEU A 25 -0.22 17.97 12.79
N HIS A 26 0.13 16.85 12.12
CA HIS A 26 0.05 15.53 12.73
C HIS A 26 0.94 15.42 13.97
N ARG A 27 2.20 15.87 13.86
CA ARG A 27 3.13 15.94 14.99
C ARG A 27 2.60 16.79 16.15
N LYS A 28 2.07 17.98 15.84
CA LYS A 28 1.49 18.89 16.86
C LYS A 28 0.26 18.29 17.56
N ARG A 29 -0.61 17.57 16.84
CA ARG A 29 -1.76 16.89 17.45
C ARG A 29 -1.35 15.81 18.45
N GLN A 30 -0.21 15.18 18.25
CA GLN A 30 0.36 14.21 19.19
C GLN A 30 1.17 14.86 20.33
N GLY A 31 1.32 16.19 20.35
CA GLY A 31 2.14 16.89 21.35
C GLY A 31 3.65 16.65 21.21
N ILE A 32 4.10 16.09 20.08
CA ILE A 32 5.51 15.74 19.87
C ILE A 32 6.30 16.99 19.47
N SER A 33 7.44 17.23 20.12
CA SER A 33 8.33 18.34 19.77
C SER A 33 9.06 18.08 18.45
N ALA A 34 9.48 19.15 17.77
CA ALA A 34 10.26 19.00 16.53
C ALA A 34 11.61 18.29 16.77
N THR A 35 12.22 18.49 17.94
CA THR A 35 13.46 17.79 18.30
C THR A 35 13.24 16.30 18.48
N ALA A 36 12.24 15.90 19.27
CA ALA A 36 11.95 14.49 19.51
C ALA A 36 11.56 13.74 18.22
N ALA A 37 10.76 14.37 17.35
CA ALA A 37 10.40 13.77 16.07
C ALA A 37 11.60 13.63 15.13
N ALA A 38 12.49 14.62 15.08
CA ALA A 38 13.68 14.57 14.26
C ALA A 38 14.67 13.48 14.75
N GLU A 39 14.87 13.38 16.06
CA GLU A 39 15.69 12.33 16.69
C GLU A 39 15.13 10.94 16.39
N SER A 40 13.83 10.73 16.57
CA SER A 40 13.17 9.46 16.26
C SER A 40 13.26 9.09 14.77
N ALA A 41 13.31 10.08 13.88
CA ALA A 41 13.47 9.87 12.45
C ALA A 41 14.95 9.81 11.99
N GLY A 42 15.91 9.86 12.92
CA GLY A 42 17.35 9.78 12.61
C GLY A 42 17.87 10.98 11.81
N MET A 43 17.30 12.18 11.98
CA MET A 43 17.66 13.38 11.23
C MET A 43 17.85 14.61 12.12
N SER A 44 18.46 15.67 11.56
CA SER A 44 18.58 16.94 12.28
C SER A 44 17.23 17.67 12.38
N ARG A 45 17.03 18.44 13.46
CA ARG A 45 15.89 19.37 13.59
C ARG A 45 15.78 20.34 12.39
N VAL A 46 16.92 20.73 11.81
CA VAL A 46 16.97 21.60 10.63
C VAL A 46 16.39 20.89 9.41
N THR A 47 16.71 19.61 9.20
CA THR A 47 16.12 18.79 8.14
C THR A 47 14.60 18.70 8.31
N LEU A 48 14.12 18.42 9.53
CA LEU A 48 12.68 18.41 9.80
C LEU A 48 12.02 19.77 9.52
N HIS A 49 12.66 20.87 9.88
CA HIS A 49 12.13 22.21 9.60
C HIS A 49 11.95 22.46 8.09
N ARG A 50 12.92 22.02 7.28
CA ARG A 50 12.87 22.12 5.81
C ARG A 50 11.77 21.25 5.22
N ILE A 51 11.59 20.04 5.77
CA ILE A 51 10.48 19.14 5.43
C ILE A 51 9.13 19.78 5.74
N GLU A 52 8.93 20.31 6.95
CA GLU A 52 7.66 20.94 7.35
C GLU A 52 7.32 22.18 6.50
N ARG A 53 8.31 22.76 5.80
CA ARG A 53 8.13 23.87 4.85
C ARG A 53 7.91 23.42 3.40
N GLY A 54 7.98 22.14 3.10
CA GLY A 54 7.84 21.65 1.72
C GLY A 54 9.10 21.83 0.88
N GLU A 55 10.30 21.86 1.47
CA GLU A 55 11.50 22.14 0.69
C GLU A 55 11.85 21.00 -0.29
N PRO A 56 11.93 21.26 -1.61
CA PRO A 56 12.11 20.21 -2.63
C PRO A 56 13.47 19.51 -2.60
N SER A 57 14.48 20.17 -2.06
CA SER A 57 15.86 19.66 -2.03
C SER A 57 16.11 18.64 -0.91
N VAL A 58 15.10 18.37 -0.06
CA VAL A 58 15.17 17.31 0.94
C VAL A 58 14.88 15.96 0.29
N THR A 59 15.68 14.94 0.61
CA THR A 59 15.55 13.62 0.02
C THR A 59 14.21 12.95 0.35
N MET A 60 13.65 12.22 -0.61
CA MET A 60 12.42 11.44 -0.40
C MET A 60 12.54 10.45 0.78
N GLY A 61 13.74 9.90 0.99
CA GLY A 61 14.02 9.05 2.16
C GLY A 61 13.79 9.76 3.48
N ALA A 62 14.19 11.04 3.62
CA ALA A 62 13.94 11.81 4.84
C ALA A 62 12.45 12.09 5.05
N TRP A 63 11.69 12.37 3.97
CA TRP A 63 10.24 12.50 4.03
C TRP A 63 9.55 11.22 4.53
N VAL A 64 9.98 10.06 4.03
CA VAL A 64 9.47 8.76 4.50
C VAL A 64 9.86 8.50 5.95
N SER A 65 11.12 8.76 6.34
CA SER A 65 11.59 8.54 7.71
C SER A 65 10.78 9.31 8.75
N ILE A 66 10.47 10.59 8.51
CA ILE A 66 9.65 11.37 9.44
C ILE A 66 8.19 10.91 9.45
N ALA A 67 7.63 10.53 8.29
CA ALA A 67 6.28 9.98 8.24
C ALA A 67 6.19 8.72 9.12
N THR A 68 7.11 7.77 8.92
CA THR A 68 7.18 6.53 9.71
C THR A 68 7.38 6.81 11.20
N ALA A 69 8.26 7.74 11.57
CA ALA A 69 8.48 8.11 12.98
C ALA A 69 7.24 8.72 13.65
N LEU A 70 6.36 9.37 12.87
CA LEU A 70 5.08 9.90 13.33
C LEU A 70 3.92 8.89 13.24
N GLY A 71 4.17 7.65 12.81
CA GLY A 71 3.14 6.62 12.60
C GLY A 71 2.29 6.85 11.34
N LEU A 72 2.79 7.62 10.38
CA LEU A 72 2.15 7.89 9.09
C LEU A 72 2.77 7.04 7.97
N GLN A 73 1.96 6.76 6.96
CA GLN A 73 2.42 6.14 5.71
C GLN A 73 2.32 7.16 4.58
N LEU A 74 3.32 7.14 3.70
CA LEU A 74 3.36 7.95 2.48
C LEU A 74 3.13 7.01 1.29
N ASP A 75 2.12 7.34 0.49
CA ASP A 75 1.56 6.53 -0.58
C ASP A 75 1.36 7.41 -1.83
N LEU A 76 1.39 6.78 -3.00
CA LEU A 76 0.98 7.39 -4.26
C LEU A 76 -0.43 6.95 -4.62
N ARG A 77 -1.35 7.92 -4.74
CA ARG A 77 -2.71 7.67 -5.20
C ARG A 77 -2.78 7.69 -6.72
N ASP A 78 -3.30 6.60 -7.29
CA ASP A 78 -3.74 6.57 -8.68
C ASP A 78 -5.21 7.03 -8.75
N PRO A 79 -5.50 8.21 -9.34
CA PRO A 79 -6.88 8.69 -9.50
C PRO A 79 -7.69 7.87 -10.52
N GLY A 80 -7.03 7.10 -11.39
CA GLY A 80 -7.64 6.23 -12.39
C GLY A 80 -7.82 4.78 -11.92
N ALA A 81 -7.21 4.39 -10.79
CA ALA A 81 -7.53 3.13 -10.13
C ALA A 81 -8.93 3.23 -9.54
N SER A 82 -9.90 2.66 -10.25
CA SER A 82 -11.32 2.62 -9.87
C SER A 82 -11.48 2.31 -8.39
N ARG A 83 -12.27 3.17 -7.71
CA ARG A 83 -12.71 2.95 -6.32
C ARG A 83 -13.71 1.81 -6.18
N GLU A 84 -14.11 1.21 -7.30
CA GLU A 84 -14.79 -0.06 -7.36
C GLU A 84 -13.76 -1.15 -7.09
N ALA A 85 -13.85 -1.80 -5.92
CA ALA A 85 -13.29 -3.13 -5.79
C ALA A 85 -13.75 -3.92 -7.03
N PRO A 86 -12.84 -4.54 -7.80
CA PRO A 86 -13.24 -5.27 -9.00
C PRO A 86 -14.41 -6.18 -8.61
N ALA A 87 -15.57 -5.96 -9.25
CA ALA A 87 -16.78 -6.71 -8.94
C ALA A 87 -16.43 -8.18 -9.06
N LEU A 88 -16.41 -8.88 -7.92
CA LEU A 88 -16.08 -10.29 -7.91
C LEU A 88 -17.14 -11.00 -8.75
N PRO A 89 -16.74 -11.85 -9.71
CA PRO A 89 -17.71 -12.58 -10.50
C PRO A 89 -18.51 -13.50 -9.57
N ASP A 90 -19.80 -13.69 -9.84
CA ASP A 90 -20.65 -14.57 -9.03
C ASP A 90 -20.08 -16.00 -8.92
N ARG A 91 -19.33 -16.43 -9.96
CA ARG A 91 -18.61 -17.71 -10.02
C ARG A 91 -17.23 -17.56 -10.65
N ILE A 92 -16.26 -18.24 -10.07
CA ILE A 92 -14.85 -18.28 -10.46
C ILE A 92 -14.55 -19.67 -11.03
N ARG A 93 -14.20 -19.75 -12.30
CA ARG A 93 -13.83 -21.01 -12.95
C ARG A 93 -12.44 -21.44 -12.51
N LEU A 94 -12.29 -22.64 -11.95
CA LEU A 94 -11.02 -23.11 -11.40
C LEU A 94 -9.93 -23.19 -12.47
N ALA A 95 -10.27 -23.60 -13.70
CA ALA A 95 -9.33 -23.76 -14.80
C ALA A 95 -8.61 -22.46 -15.23
N ASP A 96 -9.17 -21.29 -14.91
CA ASP A 96 -8.59 -19.98 -15.22
C ASP A 96 -7.47 -19.58 -14.25
N TYR A 97 -7.34 -20.28 -13.13
CA TYR A 97 -6.51 -19.94 -11.98
C TYR A 97 -5.71 -21.17 -11.54
N PRO A 98 -4.49 -21.38 -12.08
CA PRO A 98 -3.73 -22.61 -11.88
C PRO A 98 -3.45 -22.96 -10.42
N GLN A 99 -3.18 -21.98 -9.55
CA GLN A 99 -2.98 -22.28 -8.14
C GLN A 99 -4.31 -22.61 -7.46
N LEU A 100 -5.38 -21.87 -7.72
CA LEU A 100 -6.70 -22.17 -7.18
C LEU A 100 -7.15 -23.59 -7.54
N GLN A 101 -6.97 -23.99 -8.81
CA GLN A 101 -7.29 -25.33 -9.28
C GLN A 101 -6.50 -26.42 -8.53
N LYS A 102 -5.20 -26.20 -8.33
CA LYS A 102 -4.33 -27.12 -7.60
C LYS A 102 -4.73 -27.24 -6.12
N LEU A 103 -5.11 -26.13 -5.49
CA LEU A 103 -5.52 -26.10 -4.08
C LEU A 103 -6.93 -26.67 -3.87
N ALA A 104 -7.79 -26.57 -4.87
CA ALA A 104 -9.15 -27.11 -4.88
C ALA A 104 -9.22 -28.63 -5.13
N TRP A 105 -8.11 -29.38 -4.98
CA TRP A 105 -8.04 -30.82 -5.25
C TRP A 105 -9.08 -31.67 -4.49
N GLN A 106 -9.57 -31.18 -3.34
CA GLN A 106 -10.61 -31.82 -2.54
C GLN A 106 -12.02 -31.71 -3.16
N LEU A 107 -12.24 -30.74 -4.05
CA LEU A 107 -13.50 -30.48 -4.74
C LEU A 107 -13.56 -31.22 -6.09
N GLN A 108 -13.42 -32.55 -6.04
CA GLN A 108 -13.46 -33.40 -7.23
C GLN A 108 -14.75 -33.16 -8.05
N GLY A 109 -14.62 -32.77 -9.31
CA GLY A 109 -15.75 -32.56 -10.24
C GLY A 109 -16.42 -31.18 -10.16
N VAL A 110 -15.92 -30.24 -9.36
CA VAL A 110 -16.39 -28.85 -9.35
C VAL A 110 -15.59 -28.05 -10.37
N GLU A 111 -16.26 -27.41 -11.33
CA GLU A 111 -15.60 -26.57 -12.34
C GLU A 111 -15.47 -25.11 -11.89
N ASP A 112 -16.45 -24.61 -11.13
CA ASP A 112 -16.52 -23.23 -10.68
C ASP A 112 -16.88 -23.14 -9.19
N VAL A 113 -16.28 -22.18 -8.49
CA VAL A 113 -16.52 -21.91 -7.07
C VAL A 113 -17.00 -20.47 -6.85
N SER A 114 -17.74 -20.22 -5.79
CA SER A 114 -18.08 -18.85 -5.39
C SER A 114 -16.85 -18.08 -4.90
N PRO A 115 -16.87 -16.73 -4.91
CA PRO A 115 -15.80 -15.92 -4.34
C PRO A 115 -15.48 -16.25 -2.87
N GLN A 116 -16.48 -16.54 -2.05
CA GLN A 116 -16.28 -16.90 -0.64
C GLN A 116 -15.53 -18.24 -0.50
N GLU A 117 -15.89 -19.23 -1.33
CA GLU A 117 -15.23 -20.53 -1.35
C GLU A 117 -13.79 -20.41 -1.86
N ALA A 118 -13.57 -19.63 -2.93
CA ALA A 118 -12.23 -19.37 -3.46
C ALA A 118 -11.34 -18.73 -2.39
N LEU A 119 -11.81 -17.69 -1.70
CA LEU A 119 -11.08 -17.07 -0.59
C LEU A 119 -10.74 -18.13 0.46
N SER A 120 -11.73 -18.87 0.93
CA SER A 120 -11.57 -19.90 1.97
C SER A 120 -10.56 -21.00 1.59
N ILE A 121 -10.48 -21.38 0.31
CA ILE A 121 -9.47 -22.30 -0.20
C ILE A 121 -8.07 -21.69 -0.09
N TYR A 122 -7.90 -20.42 -0.48
CA TYR A 122 -6.62 -19.73 -0.34
C TYR A 122 -6.20 -19.59 1.13
N GLU A 123 -7.09 -19.19 2.04
CA GLU A 123 -6.70 -18.98 3.46
C GLU A 123 -6.21 -20.28 4.10
N ARG A 124 -6.90 -21.40 3.86
CA ARG A 124 -6.54 -22.71 4.43
C ARG A 124 -5.25 -23.28 3.87
N ASN A 125 -4.94 -22.97 2.61
CA ASN A 125 -3.86 -23.62 1.87
C ASN A 125 -2.75 -22.64 1.45
N TRP A 126 -2.70 -21.45 2.05
CA TRP A 126 -1.77 -20.38 1.65
C TRP A 126 -0.31 -20.83 1.60
N ARG A 127 0.14 -21.61 2.59
CA ARG A 127 1.49 -22.20 2.64
C ARG A 127 1.85 -23.12 1.46
N HIS A 128 0.87 -23.56 0.67
CA HIS A 128 1.05 -24.40 -0.51
C HIS A 128 0.92 -23.63 -1.83
N VAL A 129 0.63 -22.33 -1.76
CA VAL A 129 0.62 -21.43 -2.91
C VAL A 129 2.07 -21.22 -3.36
N ASP A 130 2.36 -21.55 -4.62
CA ASP A 130 3.66 -21.31 -5.22
C ASP A 130 3.71 -19.93 -5.89
N GLY A 131 4.42 -19.01 -5.24
CA GLY A 131 4.62 -17.64 -5.72
C GLY A 131 5.20 -17.52 -7.13
N ASN A 132 5.92 -18.54 -7.61
CA ASN A 132 6.56 -18.51 -8.92
C ASN A 132 5.60 -18.89 -10.06
N THR A 133 4.40 -19.36 -9.72
CA THR A 133 3.36 -19.80 -10.68
C THR A 133 2.07 -18.99 -10.57
N LEU A 134 2.02 -18.04 -9.64
CA LEU A 134 0.93 -17.09 -9.50
C LEU A 134 0.91 -16.14 -10.70
N THR A 135 -0.11 -16.29 -11.55
CA THR A 135 -0.28 -15.40 -12.70
C THR A 135 -0.73 -14.01 -12.25
N MET A 136 -0.48 -12.98 -13.05
CA MET A 136 -0.97 -11.61 -12.75
C MET A 136 -2.50 -11.56 -12.58
N LYS A 137 -3.25 -12.36 -13.35
CA LYS A 137 -4.71 -12.49 -13.24
C LYS A 137 -5.11 -13.10 -11.88
N GLU A 138 -4.35 -14.08 -11.41
CA GLU A 138 -4.60 -14.76 -10.14
C GLU A 138 -4.22 -13.91 -8.93
N ILE A 139 -3.10 -13.17 -9.01
CA ILE A 139 -2.72 -12.17 -7.99
C ILE A 139 -3.81 -11.11 -7.85
N ALA A 140 -4.33 -10.61 -8.98
CA ALA A 140 -5.44 -9.66 -8.98
C ALA A 140 -6.70 -10.26 -8.34
N LEU A 141 -7.02 -11.52 -8.60
CA LEU A 141 -8.14 -12.21 -7.97
C LEU A 141 -7.96 -12.34 -6.46
N VAL A 142 -6.80 -12.81 -5.98
CA VAL A 142 -6.53 -12.95 -4.54
C VAL A 142 -6.65 -11.61 -3.82
N HIS A 143 -6.11 -10.54 -4.42
CA HIS A 143 -6.21 -9.20 -3.87
C HIS A 143 -7.67 -8.69 -3.84
N ALA A 144 -8.44 -8.95 -4.90
CA ALA A 144 -9.86 -8.62 -4.96
C ALA A 144 -10.67 -9.36 -3.87
N LEU A 145 -10.44 -10.67 -3.72
CA LEU A 145 -11.08 -11.50 -2.71
C LEU A 145 -10.76 -11.03 -1.29
N ALA A 146 -9.49 -10.77 -0.98
CA ALA A 146 -9.07 -10.28 0.34
C ALA A 146 -9.64 -8.89 0.66
N THR A 147 -9.72 -8.01 -0.34
CA THR A 147 -10.27 -6.66 -0.18
C THR A 147 -11.78 -6.68 0.04
N ALA A 148 -12.52 -7.45 -0.76
CA ALA A 148 -13.98 -7.45 -0.73
C ALA A 148 -14.58 -8.34 0.37
N LEU A 149 -13.95 -9.47 0.69
CA LEU A 149 -14.50 -10.49 1.59
C LEU A 149 -13.63 -10.75 2.84
N GLY A 150 -12.31 -10.51 2.75
CA GLY A 150 -11.36 -10.76 3.84
C GLY A 150 -11.20 -9.61 4.86
N GLY A 151 -12.01 -8.55 4.75
CA GLY A 151 -11.95 -7.39 5.66
C GLY A 151 -10.61 -6.65 5.65
N GLY A 152 -9.82 -6.78 4.57
CA GLY A 152 -8.52 -6.11 4.40
C GLY A 152 -7.33 -6.79 5.09
N ARG A 153 -7.47 -8.02 5.61
CA ARG A 153 -6.31 -8.81 6.06
C ARG A 153 -5.74 -9.61 4.90
N LEU A 154 -4.48 -9.33 4.56
CA LEU A 154 -3.68 -10.17 3.67
C LEU A 154 -3.52 -11.54 4.31
N LEU A 155 -3.73 -12.60 3.53
CA LEU A 155 -3.57 -13.99 3.96
C LEU A 155 -2.10 -14.20 4.35
N VAL A 156 -1.84 -14.26 5.65
CA VAL A 156 -0.56 -14.68 6.26
C VAL A 156 -0.73 -16.11 6.76
#